data_AF-A0A2S5MXB2-F1
#
_entry.id   AF-A0A2S5MXB2-F1
#
_cell.length_a   1.000
_cell.length_b   1.000
_cell.length_c   1.000
_cell.angle_alpha   90.00
_cell.angle_beta   90.00
_cell.angle_gamma   90.00
#
_symmetry.space_group_name_H-M   'P 1'
#
loop_
_entity.id
_entity.type
_entity.pdbx_description
1 polymer ?
#
loop_
_entity_poly.entity_id
_entity_poly.type
_entity_poly.pdbx_seq_one_letter_code
_entity_poly.pdbx_strand_id
1 'polypeptide(L)'
;MRRTNLRSFTTLALAALAPLAANAQATTVEGTFGAWSLYENEDAGSKLCFVAATPSEKKPATANRGPSLLYVSAWPKDGIRSEVSVKLGYPVKADSTVTVTIGTDTFSLFPKDERAFVADATQELKLVEALKKGSKADVTATSARGTETTDTYTLSGLTQALTELGKQCK
;
A
#
# COMPACT_ATOMS: atom_id res chain seq x y z
N MET A 1 18.94 -62.49 -48.22
CA MET A 1 18.99 -62.94 -46.81
C MET A 1 20.28 -62.44 -46.16
N ARG A 2 20.19 -61.46 -45.25
CA ARG A 2 21.05 -61.36 -44.06
C ARG A 2 20.38 -60.36 -43.11
N ARG A 3 19.88 -60.91 -41.99
CA ARG A 3 19.32 -60.16 -40.86
C ARG A 3 20.48 -59.64 -40.03
N THR A 4 20.44 -58.39 -39.61
CA THR A 4 21.26 -57.96 -38.47
C THR A 4 20.47 -56.91 -37.70
N ASN A 5 19.99 -57.33 -36.54
CA ASN A 5 19.30 -56.52 -35.55
C ASN A 5 20.32 -55.61 -34.86
N LEU A 6 20.06 -54.31 -34.78
CA LEU A 6 20.76 -53.44 -33.85
C LEU A 6 19.76 -52.84 -32.87
N ARG A 7 19.80 -53.34 -31.63
CA ARG A 7 19.18 -52.72 -30.47
C ARG A 7 20.06 -51.55 -30.05
N SER A 8 19.51 -50.34 -29.97
CA SER A 8 20.18 -49.22 -29.30
C SER A 8 19.19 -48.44 -28.45
N PHE A 9 19.73 -48.01 -27.31
CA PHE A 9 19.06 -47.72 -26.05
C PHE A 9 18.40 -46.34 -26.02
N THR A 10 17.26 -46.27 -25.32
CA THR A 10 16.53 -45.07 -24.91
C THR A 10 17.40 -44.17 -24.02
N THR A 11 17.39 -42.86 -24.24
CA THR A 11 17.79 -41.87 -23.22
C THR A 11 16.73 -40.79 -23.15
N LEU A 12 15.87 -40.87 -22.14
CA LEU A 12 14.85 -39.87 -21.83
C LEU A 12 15.55 -38.73 -21.06
N ALA A 13 15.76 -37.59 -21.69
CA ALA A 13 16.34 -36.41 -21.03
C ALA A 13 15.31 -35.80 -20.07
N LEU A 14 15.54 -35.98 -18.77
CA LEU A 14 14.73 -35.39 -17.70
C LEU A 14 15.18 -33.93 -17.54
N ALA A 15 14.41 -32.99 -18.11
CA ALA A 15 14.63 -31.56 -17.90
C ALA A 15 14.34 -31.20 -16.43
N ALA A 16 15.39 -30.93 -15.66
CA ALA A 16 15.27 -30.46 -14.29
C ALA A 16 14.65 -29.05 -14.27
N LEU A 17 13.37 -28.97 -13.89
CA LEU A 17 12.73 -27.72 -13.49
C LEU A 17 13.35 -27.29 -12.16
N ALA A 18 14.34 -26.39 -12.20
CA ALA A 18 14.82 -25.73 -11.00
C ALA A 18 13.69 -24.83 -10.46
N PRO A 19 13.31 -24.94 -9.17
CA PRO A 19 12.35 -24.03 -8.58
C PRO A 19 12.97 -22.63 -8.53
N LEU A 20 12.34 -21.68 -9.22
CA LEU A 20 12.61 -20.25 -9.01
C LEU A 20 12.20 -19.95 -7.55
N ALA A 21 13.18 -19.78 -6.67
CA ALA A 21 12.94 -19.27 -5.34
C ALA A 21 12.41 -17.84 -5.48
N ALA A 22 11.13 -17.63 -5.18
CA ALA A 22 10.60 -16.29 -4.97
C ALA A 22 11.23 -15.77 -3.67
N ASN A 23 12.17 -14.84 -3.78
CA ASN A 23 12.69 -14.12 -2.62
C ASN A 23 11.53 -13.35 -1.98
N ALA A 24 11.08 -13.79 -0.80
CA ALA A 24 10.13 -13.04 0.00
C ALA A 24 10.79 -11.72 0.43
N GLN A 25 10.20 -10.61 0.00
CA GLN A 25 10.65 -9.25 0.34
C GLN A 25 10.58 -9.08 1.86
N ALA A 26 11.68 -8.66 2.50
CA ALA A 26 11.71 -8.44 3.93
C ALA A 26 11.00 -7.12 4.25
N THR A 27 9.78 -7.20 4.78
CA THR A 27 9.11 -6.08 5.43
C THR A 27 9.35 -6.17 6.92
N THR A 28 10.11 -5.24 7.48
CA THR A 28 10.35 -5.15 8.91
C THR A 28 9.43 -4.11 9.54
N VAL A 29 8.96 -4.41 10.75
CA VAL A 29 8.23 -3.43 11.57
C VAL A 29 9.25 -2.77 12.48
N GLU A 30 9.48 -1.48 12.27
CA GLU A 30 10.50 -0.72 13.02
C GLU A 30 9.92 -0.07 14.29
N GLY A 31 8.60 0.09 14.36
CA GLY A 31 7.94 0.60 15.56
C GLY A 31 6.44 0.83 15.39
N THR A 32 5.75 1.03 16.51
CA THR A 32 4.32 1.35 16.57
C THR A 32 4.08 2.54 17.50
N PHE A 33 3.29 3.50 17.03
CA PHE A 33 3.01 4.78 17.67
C PHE A 33 1.50 5.04 17.61
N GLY A 34 0.80 4.76 18.70
CA GLY A 34 -0.66 4.81 18.71
C GLY A 34 -1.24 3.80 17.72
N ALA A 35 -2.01 4.28 16.74
CA ALA A 35 -2.61 3.44 15.70
C ALA A 35 -1.70 3.21 14.47
N TRP A 36 -0.50 3.81 14.46
CA TRP A 36 0.38 3.84 13.30
C TRP A 36 1.58 2.93 13.51
N SER A 37 1.87 2.09 12.52
CA SER A 37 3.09 1.27 12.51
C SER A 37 4.03 1.75 11.40
N LEU A 38 5.32 1.85 11.73
CA LEU A 38 6.40 2.15 10.81
C LEU A 38 6.96 0.85 10.25
N TYR A 39 7.10 0.82 8.94
CA TYR A 39 7.65 -0.29 8.18
C TYR A 39 8.83 0.16 7.35
N GLU A 40 9.78 -0.74 7.17
CA GLU A 40 10.89 -0.61 6.24
C GLU A 40 10.89 -1.80 5.29
N ASN A 41 10.99 -1.49 3.99
CA ASN A 41 11.17 -2.44 2.91
C ASN A 41 12.44 -2.05 2.15
N GLU A 42 13.32 -3.00 1.94
CA GLU A 42 14.48 -2.84 1.07
C GLU A 42 14.41 -3.87 -0.05
N ASP A 43 14.45 -3.40 -1.31
CA ASP A 43 14.49 -4.27 -2.48
C ASP A 43 15.53 -3.77 -3.49
N ALA A 44 16.48 -4.64 -3.86
CA ALA A 44 17.55 -4.37 -4.82
C ALA A 44 18.23 -3.00 -4.65
N GLY A 45 18.49 -2.60 -3.40
CA GLY A 45 19.13 -1.31 -3.05
C GLY A 45 18.21 -0.09 -3.17
N SER A 46 16.89 -0.29 -3.30
CA SER A 46 15.89 0.77 -3.22
C SER A 46 15.12 0.62 -1.90
N LYS A 47 15.29 1.61 -1.03
CA LYS A 47 14.64 1.67 0.28
C LYS A 47 13.27 2.33 0.15
N LEU A 48 12.27 1.76 0.79
CA LEU A 48 10.92 2.29 0.96
C LEU A 48 10.57 2.18 2.44
N CYS A 49 10.22 3.30 3.06
CA CYS A 49 9.66 3.27 4.40
C CYS A 49 8.27 3.89 4.38
N PHE A 50 7.37 3.36 5.19
CA PHE A 50 6.02 3.91 5.28
C PHE A 50 5.48 3.74 6.68
N VAL A 51 4.68 4.71 7.10
CA VAL A 51 3.79 4.54 8.23
C VAL A 51 2.41 4.20 7.71
N ALA A 52 1.75 3.23 8.35
CA ALA A 52 0.40 2.85 7.99
C ALA A 52 -0.49 2.65 9.22
N ALA A 53 -1.76 2.99 9.07
CA ALA A 53 -2.81 2.71 10.05
C ALA A 53 -4.00 2.02 9.39
N THR A 54 -4.63 1.10 10.11
CA THR A 54 -5.95 0.57 9.76
C THR A 54 -7.03 1.52 10.27
N PRO A 55 -8.21 1.59 9.63
CA PRO A 55 -9.28 2.45 10.12
C PRO A 55 -9.81 1.95 11.47
N SER A 56 -10.12 2.89 12.36
CA SER A 56 -10.81 2.63 13.62
C SER A 56 -12.30 2.34 13.43
N GLU A 57 -12.90 2.79 12.32
CA GLU A 57 -14.28 2.47 11.95
C GLU A 57 -14.40 2.25 10.43
N LYS A 58 -15.25 1.29 10.05
CA LYS A 58 -15.55 0.95 8.65
C LYS A 58 -17.07 0.97 8.42
N LYS A 59 -17.52 1.73 7.44
CA LYS A 59 -18.94 1.81 7.04
C LYS A 59 -19.13 1.49 5.55
N PRO A 60 -20.17 0.73 5.17
CA PRO A 60 -20.97 -0.10 6.06
C PRO A 60 -20.13 -1.26 6.64
N ALA A 61 -20.40 -1.65 7.88
CA ALA A 61 -19.64 -2.71 8.55
C ALA A 61 -19.80 -4.09 7.89
N THR A 62 -20.89 -4.27 7.13
CA THR A 62 -21.22 -5.49 6.38
C THR A 62 -20.55 -5.59 5.02
N ALA A 63 -19.81 -4.57 4.58
CA ALA A 63 -19.14 -4.60 3.28
C ALA A 63 -18.07 -5.72 3.23
N ASN A 64 -18.20 -6.63 2.27
CA ASN A 64 -17.15 -7.61 1.98
C ASN A 64 -16.04 -6.95 1.14
N ARG A 65 -14.93 -6.61 1.81
CA ARG A 65 -13.74 -5.97 1.23
C ARG A 65 -12.47 -6.40 1.94
N GLY A 66 -11.34 -6.27 1.24
CA GLY A 66 -10.03 -6.54 1.79
C GLY A 66 -9.57 -5.53 2.84
N PRO A 67 -8.33 -5.67 3.32
CA PRO A 67 -7.72 -4.71 4.24
C PRO A 67 -7.68 -3.31 3.62
N SER A 68 -8.03 -2.32 4.44
CA SER A 68 -7.91 -0.90 4.09
C SER A 68 -6.93 -0.24 5.05
N LEU A 69 -6.07 0.61 4.48
CA LEU A 69 -4.92 1.20 5.14
C LEU A 69 -4.71 2.61 4.58
N LEU A 70 -4.45 3.57 5.48
CA LEU A 70 -3.93 4.89 5.14
C LEU A 70 -2.42 4.86 5.31
N TYR A 71 -1.68 5.36 4.32
CA TYR A 71 -0.23 5.35 4.26
C TYR A 71 0.33 6.76 4.21
N VAL A 72 1.51 6.96 4.79
CA VAL A 72 2.45 8.02 4.42
C VAL A 72 3.81 7.38 4.15
N SER A 73 4.29 7.50 2.91
CA SER A 73 5.49 6.81 2.44
C SER A 73 6.65 7.77 2.15
N ALA A 74 7.88 7.28 2.31
CA ALA A 74 9.10 7.94 1.86
C ALA A 74 9.85 7.02 0.89
N TRP A 75 10.32 7.62 -0.20
CA TRP A 75 11.08 7.00 -1.27
C TRP A 75 12.40 7.79 -1.41
N PRO A 76 13.44 7.49 -0.60
CA PRO A 76 14.68 8.28 -0.57
C PRO A 76 15.37 8.40 -1.94
N LYS A 77 15.36 7.32 -2.72
CA LYS A 77 15.94 7.27 -4.07
C LYS A 77 15.30 8.28 -5.03
N ASP A 78 14.01 8.56 -4.86
CA ASP A 78 13.23 9.49 -5.68
C ASP A 78 13.11 10.88 -5.03
N GLY A 79 13.75 11.08 -3.87
CA GLY A 79 13.67 12.34 -3.11
C GLY A 79 12.30 12.61 -2.47
N ILE A 80 11.39 11.64 -2.47
CA ILE A 80 10.04 11.78 -1.91
C ILE A 80 10.09 11.50 -0.41
N ARG A 81 9.70 12.47 0.40
CA ARG A 81 9.73 12.36 1.87
C ARG A 81 8.38 12.02 2.49
N SER A 82 7.29 12.31 1.79
CA SER A 82 5.94 12.07 2.24
C SER A 82 5.03 11.98 1.02
N GLU A 83 4.49 10.79 0.79
CA GLU A 83 3.44 10.52 -0.19
C GLU A 83 2.27 9.86 0.53
N VAL A 84 1.11 10.50 0.51
CA VAL A 84 -0.12 9.95 1.08
C VAL A 84 -0.80 9.08 0.04
N SER A 85 -1.16 7.87 0.47
CA SER A 85 -2.05 7.02 -0.33
C SER A 85 -2.98 6.21 0.55
N VAL A 86 -4.12 5.81 0.00
CA VAL A 86 -5.09 4.96 0.70
C VAL A 86 -5.27 3.67 -0.08
N LYS A 87 -5.12 2.52 0.57
CA LYS A 87 -5.61 1.24 0.05
C LYS A 87 -7.03 1.05 0.56
N LEU A 88 -7.99 0.83 -0.33
CA LEU A 88 -9.41 0.69 0.02
C LEU A 88 -9.85 -0.76 0.22
N GLY A 89 -9.09 -1.72 -0.33
CA GLY A 89 -9.38 -3.15 -0.25
C GLY A 89 -10.50 -3.59 -1.22
N TYR A 90 -10.77 -2.77 -2.23
CA TYR A 90 -11.66 -3.10 -3.34
C TYR A 90 -11.33 -2.19 -4.55
N PRO A 91 -11.70 -2.60 -5.78
CA PRO A 91 -11.63 -1.73 -6.95
C PRO A 91 -12.63 -0.57 -6.85
N VAL A 92 -12.17 0.65 -7.10
CA VAL A 92 -12.99 1.87 -7.06
C VAL A 92 -13.85 1.98 -8.33
N LYS A 93 -15.02 2.59 -8.23
CA LYS A 93 -15.88 2.88 -9.39
C LYS A 93 -15.12 3.77 -10.38
N ALA A 94 -15.18 3.41 -11.66
CA ALA A 94 -14.63 4.23 -12.74
C ALA A 94 -15.21 5.66 -12.68
N ASP A 95 -14.37 6.64 -13.03
CA ASP A 95 -14.73 8.07 -13.06
C ASP A 95 -15.27 8.63 -11.74
N SER A 96 -14.97 7.98 -10.61
CA SER A 96 -15.26 8.48 -9.27
C SER A 96 -14.01 9.01 -8.58
N THR A 97 -14.22 9.82 -7.53
CA THR A 97 -13.16 10.39 -6.71
C THR A 97 -13.15 9.74 -5.34
N VAL A 98 -11.96 9.58 -4.76
CA VAL A 98 -11.79 9.23 -3.35
C VAL A 98 -11.56 10.51 -2.57
N THR A 99 -12.28 10.71 -1.47
CA THR A 99 -12.19 11.94 -0.69
C THR A 99 -11.62 11.65 0.69
N VAL A 100 -10.69 12.47 1.14
CA VAL A 100 -10.16 12.44 2.51
C VAL A 100 -10.56 13.75 3.20
N THR A 101 -11.28 13.63 4.31
CA THR A 101 -11.74 14.78 5.10
C THR A 101 -11.09 14.78 6.48
N ILE A 102 -10.47 15.91 6.85
CA ILE A 102 -9.86 16.14 8.18
C ILE A 102 -10.42 17.45 8.74
N GLY A 103 -11.30 17.36 9.73
CA GLY A 103 -11.99 18.54 10.25
C GLY A 103 -12.84 19.19 9.15
N THR A 104 -12.49 20.42 8.77
CA THR A 104 -13.14 21.17 7.67
C THR A 104 -12.42 21.03 6.33
N ASP A 105 -11.19 20.49 6.32
CA ASP A 105 -10.39 20.35 5.11
C ASP A 105 -10.79 19.08 4.36
N THR A 106 -10.87 19.19 3.03
CA THR A 106 -11.28 18.10 2.14
C THR A 106 -10.30 18.00 0.97
N PHE A 107 -9.83 16.78 0.70
CA PHE A 107 -8.85 16.49 -0.34
C PHE A 107 -9.39 15.43 -1.29
N SER A 108 -9.22 15.65 -2.58
CA SER A 108 -9.58 14.68 -3.63
C SER A 108 -8.36 13.88 -4.07
N LEU A 109 -8.50 12.57 -4.06
CA LEU A 109 -7.49 11.61 -4.48
C LEU A 109 -7.97 10.88 -5.74
N PHE A 110 -7.04 10.60 -6.64
CA PHE A 110 -7.30 9.83 -7.84
C PHE A 110 -7.19 8.33 -7.54
N PRO A 111 -8.19 7.52 -7.90
CA PRO A 111 -8.09 6.08 -7.77
C PRO A 111 -7.22 5.47 -8.87
N LYS A 112 -6.44 4.46 -8.49
CA LYS A 112 -5.74 3.54 -9.38
C LYS A 112 -5.78 2.15 -8.75
N ASP A 113 -6.45 1.22 -9.43
CA ASP A 113 -6.77 -0.11 -8.92
C ASP A 113 -7.52 -0.05 -7.58
N GLU A 114 -6.94 -0.61 -6.51
CA GLU A 114 -7.50 -0.56 -5.15
C GLU A 114 -6.87 0.54 -4.27
N ARG A 115 -6.05 1.43 -4.86
CA ARG A 115 -5.38 2.52 -4.17
C ARG A 115 -5.86 3.88 -4.66
N ALA A 116 -5.70 4.90 -3.82
CA ALA A 116 -5.95 6.28 -4.18
C ALA A 116 -4.77 7.16 -3.76
N PHE A 117 -4.45 8.14 -4.58
CA PHE A 117 -3.24 8.96 -4.48
C PHE A 117 -3.56 10.45 -4.66
N VAL A 118 -2.71 11.31 -4.12
CA VAL A 118 -2.85 12.76 -4.30
C VAL A 118 -2.34 13.17 -5.68
N ALA A 119 -3.05 14.07 -6.35
CA ALA A 119 -2.78 14.40 -7.75
C ALA A 119 -1.53 15.28 -7.95
N ASP A 120 -1.19 16.12 -6.97
CA ASP A 120 -0.07 17.04 -7.07
C ASP A 120 0.62 17.30 -5.71
N ALA A 121 1.88 17.75 -5.79
CA ALA A 121 2.73 17.97 -4.62
C ALA A 121 2.22 19.08 -3.68
N THR A 122 1.47 20.06 -4.18
CA THR A 122 0.93 21.14 -3.32
C THR A 122 -0.21 20.60 -2.45
N GLN A 123 -1.10 19.78 -3.03
CA GLN A 123 -2.15 19.11 -2.27
C GLN A 123 -1.57 18.08 -1.30
N GLU A 124 -0.51 17.38 -1.69
CA GLU A 124 0.20 16.42 -0.84
C GLU A 124 0.72 17.09 0.44
N LEU A 125 1.44 18.22 0.30
CA LEU A 125 1.94 18.98 1.44
C LEU A 125 0.81 19.47 2.36
N LYS A 126 -0.29 19.97 1.79
CA LYS A 126 -1.45 20.41 2.57
C LYS A 126 -2.11 19.26 3.31
N LEU A 127 -2.26 18.10 2.67
CA LEU A 127 -2.86 16.92 3.26
C LEU A 127 -2.00 16.39 4.42
N VAL A 128 -0.68 16.28 4.23
CA VAL A 128 0.24 15.86 5.31
C VAL A 128 0.15 16.81 6.51
N GLU A 129 0.09 18.12 6.27
CA GLU A 129 -0.05 19.10 7.35
C GLU A 129 -1.41 19.02 8.05
N ALA A 130 -2.50 18.78 7.31
CA ALA A 130 -3.82 18.55 7.89
C ALA A 130 -3.84 17.28 8.74
N LEU A 131 -3.26 16.18 8.25
CA LEU A 131 -3.13 14.92 8.97
C LEU A 131 -2.35 15.07 10.29
N LYS A 132 -1.27 15.86 10.30
CA LYS A 132 -0.47 16.11 11.52
C LYS A 132 -1.22 16.92 12.58
N LYS A 133 -2.16 17.78 12.17
CA LYS A 133 -2.91 18.69 13.06
C LYS A 133 -4.27 18.12 13.48
N GLY A 134 -4.85 17.25 12.66
CA GLY A 134 -6.15 16.64 12.89
C GLY A 134 -6.14 15.54 13.95
N SER A 135 -7.32 15.16 14.40
CA SER A 135 -7.53 14.04 15.33
C SER A 135 -8.04 12.77 14.64
N LYS A 136 -8.75 12.91 13.52
CA LYS A 136 -9.25 11.83 12.67
C LYS A 136 -9.26 12.23 11.19
N ALA A 137 -9.21 11.24 10.31
CA ALA A 137 -9.44 11.39 8.87
C ALA A 137 -10.56 10.45 8.43
N ASP A 138 -11.55 10.98 7.71
CA ASP A 138 -12.64 10.19 7.12
C ASP A 138 -12.36 10.03 5.62
N VAL A 139 -12.22 8.79 5.15
CA VAL A 139 -12.02 8.47 3.74
C VAL A 139 -13.31 7.94 3.14
N THR A 140 -13.85 8.62 2.13
CA THR A 140 -15.04 8.20 1.39
C THR A 140 -14.72 7.80 -0.04
N ALA A 141 -15.33 6.72 -0.49
CA ALA A 141 -15.18 6.20 -1.84
C ALA A 141 -16.37 5.32 -2.23
N THR A 142 -16.58 5.17 -3.54
CA THR A 142 -17.58 4.23 -4.09
C THR A 142 -16.87 3.06 -4.74
N SER A 143 -17.16 1.84 -4.30
CA SER A 143 -16.65 0.62 -4.95
C SER A 143 -17.20 0.47 -6.37
N ALA A 144 -16.51 -0.30 -7.22
CA ALA A 144 -16.97 -0.64 -8.57
C ALA A 144 -18.34 -1.36 -8.57
N ARG A 145 -18.76 -1.94 -7.44
CA ARG A 145 -20.08 -2.56 -7.25
C ARG A 145 -21.18 -1.56 -6.83
N GLY A 146 -20.84 -0.27 -6.68
CA GLY A 146 -21.78 0.79 -6.33
C GLY A 146 -21.99 1.01 -4.83
N THR A 147 -21.32 0.24 -3.95
CA THR A 147 -21.38 0.50 -2.50
C THR A 147 -20.50 1.69 -2.14
N GLU A 148 -21.10 2.72 -1.55
CA GLU A 148 -20.38 3.80 -0.88
C GLU A 148 -19.83 3.31 0.46
N THR A 149 -18.58 3.65 0.76
CA THR A 149 -17.94 3.32 2.03
C THR A 149 -17.34 4.55 2.67
N THR A 150 -17.28 4.54 4.00
CA THR A 150 -16.52 5.50 4.80
C THR A 150 -15.60 4.75 5.74
N ASP A 151 -14.31 5.06 5.69
CA ASP A 151 -13.30 4.56 6.63
C ASP A 151 -12.77 5.70 7.49
N THR A 152 -12.94 5.59 8.79
CA THR A 152 -12.44 6.58 9.75
C THR A 152 -11.12 6.11 10.34
N TYR A 153 -10.10 6.93 10.24
CA TYR A 153 -8.76 6.69 10.80
C TYR A 153 -8.53 7.64 11.96
N THR A 154 -8.08 7.10 13.10
CA THR A 154 -7.52 7.95 14.17
C THR A 154 -6.14 8.44 13.75
N LEU A 155 -5.87 9.74 13.98
CA LEU A 155 -4.57 10.36 13.69
C LEU A 155 -3.66 10.38 14.92
N SER A 156 -4.13 9.81 16.04
CA SER A 156 -3.32 9.64 17.26
C SER A 156 -2.06 8.81 16.98
N GLY A 157 -0.90 9.40 17.28
CA GLY A 157 0.42 8.80 17.07
C GLY A 157 1.06 9.10 15.71
N LEU A 158 0.33 9.66 14.73
CA LEU A 158 0.87 9.91 13.39
C LEU A 158 2.08 10.84 13.42
N THR A 159 2.02 11.96 14.14
CA THR A 159 3.13 12.93 14.18
C THR A 159 4.43 12.31 14.71
N GLN A 160 4.33 11.42 15.71
CA GLN A 160 5.48 10.68 16.21
C GLN A 160 5.98 9.66 15.18
N ALA A 161 5.07 8.91 14.55
CA ALA A 161 5.41 7.95 13.50
C ALA A 161 6.13 8.62 12.32
N LEU A 162 5.66 9.79 11.86
CA LEU A 162 6.30 10.57 10.79
C LEU A 162 7.68 11.11 11.18
N THR A 163 7.85 11.47 12.46
CA THR A 163 9.14 11.90 12.99
C THR A 163 10.15 10.75 12.92
N GLU A 164 9.76 9.55 13.31
CA GLU A 164 10.63 8.37 13.24
C GLU A 164 10.87 7.92 11.79
N LEU A 165 9.84 7.96 10.93
CA LEU A 165 10.00 7.72 9.49
C LEU A 165 11.09 8.63 8.88
N GLY A 166 11.08 9.92 9.17
CA GLY A 166 12.09 10.85 8.66
C GLY A 166 13.51 10.64 9.23
N LYS A 167 13.64 9.99 10.39
CA LYS A 167 14.95 9.64 10.97
C LYS A 167 15.53 8.37 10.35
N GLN A 168 14.68 7.37 10.14
CA GLN A 168 15.07 6.03 9.72
C GLN A 168 15.14 5.90 8.19
N CYS A 169 14.29 6.61 7.45
CA CYS A 169 14.24 6.57 5.99
C CYS A 169 15.15 7.62 5.36
N LYS A 170 16.40 7.24 5.10
CA LYS A 170 17.43 8.09 4.49
C LYS A 170 18.02 7.45 3.25
#